data_AF-A0A955X1C9-F1
#
_entry.id   AF-A0A955X1C9-F1
#
_cell.length_a   1.000
_cell.length_b   1.000
_cell.length_c   1.000
_cell.angle_alpha   90.00
_cell.angle_beta   90.00
_cell.angle_gamma   90.00
#
_symmetry.space_group_name_H-M   'P 1'
#
loop_
_entity.id
_entity.type
_entity.pdbx_description
1 polymer ?
#
loop_
_entity_poly.entity_id
_entity_poly.type
_entity_poly.pdbx_seq_one_letter_code
_entity_poly.pdbx_strand_id
1 'polypeptide(L)' 'MSETGELMVTFRGGVSEDAARAVVGAAGATVRRRMRGDGPEEVLLLVKCPVGQLSAVEAGLGSHPDVAAVERNHGGFSIR' A
#
# COMPACT_ATOMS: atom_id res chain seq x y z
N MET A 1 -13.11 12.44 -14.91
CA MET A 1 -12.80 11.34 -13.98
C MET A 1 -11.33 11.42 -13.67
N SER A 2 -10.92 11.56 -12.40
CA SER A 2 -9.50 11.58 -12.05
C SER A 2 -8.97 10.16 -12.12
N GLU A 3 -7.97 9.93 -12.96
CA GLU A 3 -7.31 8.64 -13.09
C GLU A 3 -6.59 8.29 -11.78
N THR A 4 -6.78 7.07 -11.28
CA THR A 4 -6.17 6.58 -10.04
C THR A 4 -5.24 5.42 -10.34
N GLY A 5 -4.04 5.44 -9.76
CA GLY A 5 -3.13 4.30 -9.73
C GLY A 5 -3.31 3.49 -8.45
N GLU A 6 -2.86 2.25 -8.46
CA GLU A 6 -2.89 1.36 -7.31
C GLU A 6 -1.47 0.88 -6.95
N LEU A 7 -1.22 0.73 -5.66
CA LEU A 7 0.02 0.18 -5.11
C LEU A 7 -0.32 -0.97 -4.14
N MET A 8 0.53 -1.98 -4.10
CA MET A 8 0.56 -3.01 -3.07
C MET A 8 1.65 -2.63 -2.07
N VAL A 9 1.31 -2.60 -0.78
CA VAL A 9 2.21 -2.18 0.29
C VAL A 9 2.31 -3.29 1.31
N THR A 10 3.50 -3.88 1.41
CA THR A 10 3.82 -4.91 2.40
C THR A 10 4.48 -4.24 3.60
N PHE A 11 3.91 -4.43 4.78
CA PHE A 11 4.48 -3.97 6.04
C PHE A 11 5.23 -5.10 6.73
N ARG A 12 6.26 -4.73 7.49
CA ARG A 12 7.06 -5.67 8.27
C ARG A 12 6.22 -6.34 9.37
N GLY A 13 6.62 -7.54 9.79
CA GLY A 13 6.01 -8.25 10.91
C GLY A 13 6.01 -7.41 12.19
N GLY A 14 4.92 -7.50 12.96
CA GLY A 14 4.73 -6.72 14.20
C GLY A 14 4.03 -5.36 14.00
N VAL A 15 3.82 -4.92 12.75
CA VAL A 15 3.02 -3.72 12.45
C VAL A 15 1.53 -4.09 12.49
N SER A 16 0.75 -3.38 13.32
CA SER A 16 -0.70 -3.56 13.35
C SER A 16 -1.37 -3.00 12.10
N GLU A 17 -2.55 -3.52 11.75
CA GLU A 17 -3.30 -3.02 10.60
C GLU A 17 -3.63 -1.52 10.73
N ASP A 18 -3.97 -1.06 11.93
CA ASP A 18 -4.31 0.34 12.17
C ASP A 18 -3.10 1.26 11.97
N ALA A 19 -1.91 0.83 12.43
CA ALA A 19 -0.67 1.56 12.18
C ALA A 19 -0.35 1.61 10.67
N ALA A 20 -0.46 0.48 9.97
CA ALA A 20 -0.28 0.43 8.52
C ALA A 20 -1.24 1.36 7.78
N ARG A 21 -2.52 1.41 8.18
CA ARG A 21 -3.53 2.32 7.61
C ARG A 21 -3.19 3.79 7.87
N ALA A 22 -2.67 4.11 9.05
CA ALA A 22 -2.24 5.47 9.39
C ALA A 22 -1.06 5.92 8.51
N VAL A 23 -0.07 5.05 8.29
CA VAL A 23 1.07 5.32 7.39
C VAL A 23 0.60 5.58 5.96
N VAL A 24 -0.31 4.75 5.42
CA VAL A 24 -0.89 4.95 4.09
C VAL A 24 -1.64 6.28 3.99
N GLY A 25 -2.44 6.62 5.01
CA GLY A 25 -3.17 7.88 5.06
C GLY A 25 -2.24 9.09 5.09
N ALA A 26 -1.16 9.04 5.88
CA ALA A 26 -0.15 10.09 5.95
C ALA A 26 0.60 10.29 4.62
N ALA A 27 0.76 9.23 3.83
CA ALA A 27 1.35 9.29 2.50
C ALA A 27 0.41 9.90 1.44
N GLY A 28 -0.84 10.23 1.77
CA GLY A 28 -1.81 10.79 0.82
C GLY A 28 -2.52 9.74 -0.05
N ALA A 29 -2.44 8.46 0.35
CA ALA A 29 -3.12 7.37 -0.33
C ALA A 29 -4.33 6.86 0.49
N THR A 30 -5.21 6.11 -0.15
CA THR A 30 -6.38 5.50 0.48
C THR A 30 -6.28 3.99 0.40
N VAL A 31 -6.46 3.30 1.53
CA VAL A 31 -6.54 1.84 1.56
C VAL A 31 -7.82 1.38 0.88
N ARG A 32 -7.71 0.50 -0.12
CA ARG A 32 -8.85 -0.14 -0.78
C ARG A 32 -9.29 -1.40 -0.05
N ARG A 33 -8.34 -2.28 0.28
CA ARG A 33 -8.58 -3.53 1.01
C ARG A 33 -7.30 -4.07 1.61
N ARG A 34 -7.45 -4.89 2.64
CA ARG A 34 -6.41 -5.80 3.10
C ARG A 34 -6.34 -7.02 2.17
N MET A 35 -5.13 -7.42 1.83
CA MET A 35 -4.87 -8.63 1.04
C MET A 35 -4.24 -9.70 1.94
N ARG A 36 -4.23 -10.95 1.44
CA ARG A 36 -3.51 -12.05 2.09
C ARG A 36 -2.02 -11.86 1.79
N GLY A 37 -1.21 -11.65 2.82
CA GLY A 37 0.25 -11.68 2.72
C GLY A 37 0.78 -13.12 2.73
N ASP A 38 2.07 -13.27 2.46
CA ASP A 38 2.75 -14.57 2.45
C ASP A 38 3.11 -15.04 3.87
N GLY A 39 3.37 -14.10 4.78
CA GLY A 39 3.61 -14.38 6.21
C GLY A 39 2.36 -14.26 7.09
N PRO A 40 2.25 -15.06 8.18
CA PRO A 40 1.14 -14.98 9.13
C PRO A 40 1.06 -13.65 9.89
N GLU A 41 2.18 -12.91 9.96
CA GLU A 41 2.29 -11.64 10.68
C GLU A 41 2.43 -10.43 9.75
N GLU A 42 2.39 -10.63 8.43
CA GLU A 42 2.54 -9.54 7.47
C GLU A 42 1.20 -8.84 7.23
N VAL A 43 1.26 -7.51 7.10
CA VAL A 43 0.13 -6.70 6.66
C VAL A 43 0.38 -6.30 5.21
N LEU A 44 -0.46 -6.79 4.30
CA LEU A 44 -0.44 -6.43 2.89
C LEU A 44 -1.68 -5.59 2.57
N LEU A 45 -1.50 -4.36 2.13
CA LEU A 45 -2.58 -3.44 1.77
C LEU A 45 -2.56 -3.13 0.28
N LEU A 46 -3.73 -3.23 -0.36
CA LEU A 46 -3.96 -2.61 -1.66
C LEU A 46 -4.40 -1.17 -1.42
N VAL A 47 -3.66 -0.21 -1.96
CA VAL A 47 -3.92 1.22 -1.78
C VAL A 47 -4.10 1.89 -3.13
N LYS A 48 -4.85 2.98 -3.15
CA LYS A 48 -5.09 3.80 -4.35
C LYS A 48 -4.71 5.25 -4.09
N CYS A 49 -4.24 5.94 -5.12
CA CYS A 49 -4.00 7.38 -5.11
C CYS A 49 -4.17 7.97 -6.53
N PRO A 50 -4.29 9.30 -6.68
CA PRO A 50 -4.26 9.93 -8.00
C PRO A 50 -2.99 9.55 -8.78
N VAL A 51 -3.09 9.29 -10.09
CA VAL A 51 -1.92 8.92 -10.92
C VAL A 51 -0.81 9.96 -10.84
N GLY A 52 -1.15 11.25 -10.81
CA GLY A 52 -0.17 12.33 -10.66
C GLY A 52 0.60 12.34 -9.33
N GLN A 53 0.16 11.57 -8.33
CA GLN A 53 0.82 11.43 -7.03
C GLN A 53 1.48 10.06 -6.84
N LEU A 54 1.30 9.12 -7.79
CA LEU A 54 1.69 7.72 -7.62
C LEU A 54 3.17 7.55 -7.26
N SER A 55 4.06 8.21 -8.00
CA SER A 55 5.50 8.12 -7.74
C SER A 55 5.91 8.75 -6.39
N ALA A 56 5.21 9.80 -5.95
CA ALA A 56 5.49 10.46 -4.66
C ALA A 56 5.02 9.59 -3.49
N VAL A 57 3.84 8.98 -3.61
CA VAL A 57 3.30 8.03 -2.63
C VAL A 57 4.20 6.80 -2.54
N GLU A 58 4.61 6.24 -3.68
CA GLU A 58 5.52 5.09 -3.75
C GLU A 58 6.86 5.38 -3.05
N ALA A 59 7.48 6.53 -3.33
CA ALA A 59 8.71 6.94 -2.67
C ALA A 59 8.53 7.20 -1.16
N GLY A 60 7.42 7.85 -0.76
CA GLY A 60 7.11 8.12 0.63
C GLY A 60 6.89 6.84 1.45
N LEU A 61 6.13 5.89 0.90
CA LEU A 61 5.92 4.59 1.53
C LEU A 61 7.18 3.74 1.52
N GLY A 62 7.91 3.71 0.41
CA GLY A 62 9.14 2.92 0.26
C GLY A 62 10.30 3.39 1.16
N SER A 63 10.24 4.62 1.66
CA SER A 63 11.21 5.14 2.64
C SER A 63 10.77 4.99 4.10
N HIS A 64 9.55 4.51 4.36
CA HIS A 64 9.03 4.34 5.72
C HIS A 64 9.65 3.11 6.41
N PRO A 65 10.13 3.20 7.66
CA PRO A 65 10.84 2.11 8.33
C PRO A 65 10.00 0.84 8.53
N ASP A 66 8.68 1.00 8.67
CA ASP A 66 7.74 -0.12 8.86
C ASP A 66 7.31 -0.80 7.55
N VAL A 67 7.65 -0.22 6.40
CA VAL A 67 7.33 -0.78 5.09
C VAL A 67 8.46 -1.71 4.65
N ALA A 68 8.08 -2.90 4.21
CA ALA A 68 8.98 -3.92 3.67
C ALA A 68 9.12 -3.78 2.15
N ALA A 69 8.01 -3.57 1.45
CA ALA A 69 7.98 -3.44 0.00
C ALA A 69 6.81 -2.58 -0.48
N VAL A 70 7.00 -1.92 -1.63
CA VAL A 70 5.96 -1.20 -2.36
C VAL A 70 6.05 -1.61 -3.83
N GLU A 71 4.92 -2.04 -4.39
CA GLU A 71 4.83 -2.50 -5.77
C GLU A 71 3.66 -1.84 -6.50
N ARG A 72 3.83 -1.47 -7.77
CA ARG A 72 2.75 -0.92 -8.58
C ARG A 72 1.79 -2.02 -9.01
N ASN A 73 0.49 -1.85 -8.74
CA ASN A 73 -0.53 -2.76 -9.24
C ASN A 73 -1.00 -2.29 -10.62
N HIS A 74 -0.47 -2.89 -11.69
CA HIS A 74 -0.84 -2.61 -13.07
C HIS A 74 -2.19 -3.25 -13.51
N GLY A 75 -3.06 -3.61 -12.56
CA GLY A 75 -4.34 -4.28 -12.84
C GLY A 75 -4.26 -5.81 -12.92
N GLY A 76 -3.11 -6.41 -12.57
CA GLY A 76 -2.90 -7.86 -12.60
C GLY A 76 -3.44 -8.62 -11.38
N PHE A 77 -3.54 -7.97 -10.21
CA PHE A 77 -4.03 -8.62 -8.98
C PHE A 77 -5.55 -8.50 -8.82
N SER A 78 -6.26 -9.29 -9.63
CA SER A 78 -7.67 -9.62 -9.42
C SER A 78 -7.75 -10.84 -8.51
N ILE A 79 -7.89 -10.64 -7.20
CA ILE A 79 -8.16 -11.75 -6.27
C ILE A 79 -9.59 -12.22 -6.54
N ARG A 80 -9.73 -13.46 -7.06
CA ARG A 80 -10.97 -14.24 -7.00
C ARG A 80 -11.28 -14.62 -5.55
#